data_AF-A0A1J3K8X5-F1
#
_entry.id   AF-A0A1J3K8X5-F1
#
_cell.length_a   1.000
_cell.length_b   1.000
_cell.length_c   1.000
_cell.angle_alpha   90.00
_cell.angle_beta   90.00
_cell.angle_gamma   90.00
#
_symmetry.space_group_name_H-M   'P 1'
#
loop_
_entity.id
_entity.type
_entity.pdbx_description
1 polymer ?
#
loop_
_entity_poly.entity_id
_entity_poly.type
_entity_poly.pdbx_seq_one_letter_code
_entity_poly.pdbx_strand_id
1 'polypeptide(L)'
;QRQPRLYMSLLDEGGQRELLSLSLTSPDKTCFVVDQDLSIPGLGGFLLNGPRGLMCFAHRKKACIFNPSTKQLLILPKVKADIRAEPGERRHHNRYYTGYDPVSDQYKIFCTIVISSDWLRNLKSEHWVFVLEAGGSWKKV
;
A
#
# COMPACT_ATOMS: atom_id res chain seq x y z
N GLN A 1 -26.71 -9.91 1.00
CA GLN A 1 -25.70 -8.89 1.36
C GLN A 1 -24.54 -9.60 2.05
N ARG A 2 -23.28 -9.26 1.71
CA ARG A 2 -22.09 -9.81 2.37
C ARG A 2 -21.92 -9.10 3.73
N GLN A 3 -21.68 -9.83 4.81
CA GLN A 3 -21.44 -9.23 6.13
C GLN A 3 -20.25 -8.25 6.07
N PRO A 4 -20.34 -7.08 6.72
CA PRO A 4 -19.22 -6.16 6.83
C PRO A 4 -18.06 -6.83 7.57
N ARG A 5 -16.84 -6.67 7.03
CA ARG A 5 -15.60 -7.17 7.62
C ARG A 5 -14.74 -6.00 8.04
N LEU A 6 -14.24 -6.05 9.27
CA LEU A 6 -13.20 -5.14 9.74
C LEU A 6 -11.85 -5.73 9.33
N TYR A 7 -10.89 -4.88 8.96
CA TYR A 7 -9.54 -5.29 8.63
C TYR A 7 -8.54 -4.64 9.59
N MET A 8 -7.59 -5.43 10.06
CA MET A 8 -6.55 -5.00 10.99
C MET A 8 -5.18 -5.45 10.49
N SER A 9 -4.20 -4.57 10.62
CA SER A 9 -2.79 -4.93 10.46
C SER A 9 -2.15 -5.09 11.83
N LEU A 10 -1.53 -6.24 12.06
CA LEU A 10 -0.59 -6.42 13.17
C LEU A 10 0.84 -6.22 12.69
N LEU A 11 1.72 -5.82 13.60
CA LEU A 11 3.16 -5.66 13.39
C LEU A 11 3.86 -6.36 14.56
N ASP A 12 4.73 -7.32 14.27
CA ASP A 12 5.55 -7.97 15.29
C ASP A 12 6.88 -7.23 15.53
N GLU A 13 7.63 -7.64 16.55
CA GLU A 13 8.95 -7.09 16.88
C GLU A 13 9.99 -7.32 15.77
N GLY A 14 9.81 -8.38 14.97
CA GLY A 14 10.65 -8.70 13.80
C GLY A 14 10.32 -7.87 12.56
N GLY A 15 9.32 -6.99 12.63
CA GLY A 15 8.86 -6.17 11.52
C GLY A 15 7.98 -6.90 10.50
N GLN A 16 7.55 -8.13 10.78
CA GLN A 16 6.53 -8.82 10.00
C GLN A 16 5.17 -8.20 10.26
N ARG A 17 4.35 -8.16 9.21
CA ARG A 17 2.97 -7.71 9.33
C ARG A 17 2.02 -8.75 8.80
N GLU A 18 0.90 -8.85 9.48
CA GLU A 18 -0.20 -9.73 9.11
C GLU A 18 -1.47 -8.91 8.89
N LEU A 19 -2.22 -9.26 7.86
CA LEU A 19 -3.55 -8.70 7.62
C LEU A 19 -4.60 -9.69 8.13
N LEU A 20 -5.34 -9.26 9.13
CA LEU A 20 -6.44 -10.01 9.72
C LEU A 20 -7.77 -9.42 9.22
N SER A 21 -8.74 -10.29 8.95
CA SER A 21 -10.13 -9.89 8.78
C SER A 21 -10.95 -10.36 9.97
N LEU A 22 -11.83 -9.48 10.45
CA LEU A 22 -12.72 -9.74 11.57
C LEU A 22 -14.15 -9.69 11.06
N SER A 23 -14.89 -10.77 11.32
CA SER A 23 -16.31 -10.88 10.96
C SER A 23 -17.14 -11.03 12.23
N LEU A 24 -18.21 -10.23 12.35
CA LEU A 24 -19.16 -10.31 13.45
C LEU A 24 -19.94 -11.62 13.38
N THR A 25 -19.91 -12.40 14.45
CA THR A 25 -20.58 -13.70 14.50
C THR A 25 -21.82 -13.73 15.39
N SER A 26 -21.99 -12.71 16.25
CA SER A 26 -23.11 -12.67 17.19
C SER A 26 -24.10 -11.53 16.89
N PRO A 27 -25.42 -11.74 17.09
CA PRO A 27 -26.45 -10.71 16.87
C PRO A 27 -26.28 -9.48 17.76
N ASP A 28 -25.75 -9.67 18.97
CA ASP A 28 -25.42 -8.65 19.97
C ASP A 28 -24.06 -7.96 19.70
N LYS A 29 -23.33 -8.39 18.67
CA LYS A 29 -22.04 -7.82 18.21
C LYS A 29 -20.92 -7.86 19.26
N THR A 30 -20.98 -8.80 20.19
CA THR A 30 -19.98 -8.99 21.25
C THR A 30 -18.85 -9.94 20.83
N CYS A 31 -19.07 -10.77 19.81
CA CYS A 31 -18.09 -11.74 19.32
C CYS A 31 -17.70 -11.51 17.86
N PHE A 32 -16.41 -11.73 17.58
CA PHE A 32 -15.85 -11.71 16.23
C PHE A 32 -15.02 -12.96 15.98
N VAL A 33 -15.08 -13.47 14.75
CA VAL A 33 -14.12 -14.47 14.24
C VAL A 33 -13.02 -13.74 13.51
N VAL A 34 -11.78 -14.13 13.82
CA VAL A 34 -10.57 -13.59 13.20
C VAL A 34 -10.08 -14.60 12.17
N ASP A 35 -10.04 -14.19 10.91
CA ASP A 35 -9.45 -14.95 9.82
C ASP A 35 -8.15 -14.26 9.37
N GLN A 36 -7.08 -15.02 9.18
CA GLN A 36 -5.88 -14.49 8.54
C GLN A 36 -6.09 -14.44 7.02
N ASP A 37 -6.24 -13.23 6.49
CA ASP A 37 -6.56 -13.01 5.08
C ASP A 37 -5.32 -13.03 4.20
N LEU A 38 -4.18 -12.61 4.75
CA LEU A 38 -2.93 -12.48 4.03
C LEU A 38 -1.73 -12.53 4.98
N SER A 39 -0.85 -13.51 4.78
CA SER A 39 0.49 -13.57 5.37
C SER A 39 1.50 -13.17 4.30
N ILE A 40 2.12 -12.00 4.43
CA ILE A 40 3.18 -11.56 3.52
C ILE A 40 4.40 -11.16 4.34
N PRO A 41 5.50 -11.93 4.25
CA PRO A 41 6.75 -11.55 4.89
C PRO A 41 7.31 -10.25 4.30
N GLY A 42 7.75 -9.32 5.15
CA GLY A 42 8.36 -8.05 4.74
C GLY A 42 7.37 -7.03 4.15
N LEU A 43 6.13 -7.08 4.63
CA LEU A 43 5.06 -6.15 4.31
C LEU A 43 5.34 -4.78 4.93
N GLY A 44 5.33 -3.72 4.13
CA GLY A 44 5.50 -2.34 4.59
C GLY A 44 4.24 -1.79 5.26
N GLY A 45 4.25 -0.51 5.64
CA GLY A 45 3.06 0.15 6.18
C GLY A 45 1.86 0.04 5.24
N PHE A 46 0.67 -0.15 5.81
CA PHE A 46 -0.59 -0.14 5.07
C PHE A 46 -1.09 1.29 4.90
N LEU A 47 -1.52 1.63 3.70
CA LEU A 47 -2.40 2.76 3.49
C LEU A 47 -3.76 2.16 3.13
N LEU A 48 -4.66 2.13 4.12
CA LEU A 48 -6.04 1.65 4.00
C LEU A 48 -6.92 2.66 3.24
N ASN A 49 -6.40 3.23 2.15
CA ASN A 49 -7.10 4.20 1.32
C ASN A 49 -7.27 3.66 -0.10
N GLY A 50 -7.66 2.39 -0.26
CA GLY A 50 -8.01 1.91 -1.58
C GLY A 50 -9.45 2.27 -1.92
N PRO A 51 -9.70 2.99 -3.03
CA PRO A 51 -11.05 3.21 -3.49
C PRO A 51 -11.74 1.86 -3.76
N ARG A 52 -13.06 1.82 -3.54
CA ARG A 52 -13.90 0.61 -3.69
C ARG A 52 -13.48 -0.59 -2.83
N GLY A 53 -12.82 -0.36 -1.69
CA GLY A 53 -12.48 -1.44 -0.74
C GLY A 53 -11.25 -2.26 -1.12
N LEU A 54 -10.45 -1.79 -2.08
CA LEU A 54 -9.11 -2.32 -2.34
C LEU A 54 -8.15 -1.88 -1.21
N MET A 55 -7.00 -2.54 -1.11
CA MET A 55 -5.93 -2.14 -0.19
C MET A 55 -4.64 -1.93 -0.95
N CYS A 56 -3.89 -0.88 -0.63
CA CYS A 56 -2.59 -0.61 -1.23
C CYS A 56 -1.49 -0.58 -0.17
N PHE A 57 -0.38 -1.25 -0.44
CA PHE A 57 0.76 -1.30 0.46
C PHE A 57 2.08 -1.50 -0.30
N ALA A 58 3.18 -1.25 0.39
CA ALA A 58 4.52 -1.52 -0.14
C ALA A 58 4.94 -2.97 0.19
N HIS A 59 5.49 -3.70 -0.79
CA HIS A 59 6.18 -4.97 -0.58
C HIS A 59 7.46 -5.01 -1.40
N ARG A 60 8.61 -5.29 -0.76
CA ARG A 60 9.92 -5.39 -1.44
C ARG A 60 10.21 -4.23 -2.43
N LYS A 61 9.90 -2.99 -2.04
CA LYS A 61 10.02 -1.75 -2.85
C LYS A 61 9.07 -1.65 -4.06
N LYS A 62 8.05 -2.50 -4.16
CA LYS A 62 6.97 -2.44 -5.16
C LYS A 62 5.66 -2.03 -4.49
N ALA A 63 4.74 -1.48 -5.29
CA ALA A 63 3.35 -1.30 -4.86
C ALA A 63 2.59 -2.62 -5.06
N CYS A 64 1.73 -2.94 -4.10
CA CYS A 64 0.83 -4.07 -4.15
C CYS A 64 -0.60 -3.58 -3.96
N ILE A 65 -1.54 -4.24 -4.65
CA ILE A 65 -2.97 -4.03 -4.51
C ILE A 65 -3.60 -5.35 -4.13
N PHE A 66 -4.27 -5.38 -2.99
CA PHE A 66 -5.01 -6.53 -2.54
C PHE A 66 -6.50 -6.26 -2.66
N ASN A 67 -7.24 -7.24 -3.20
CA ASN A 67 -8.70 -7.26 -3.21
C ASN A 67 -9.18 -8.26 -2.14
N PRO A 68 -9.61 -7.79 -0.96
CA PRO A 68 -10.04 -8.69 0.11
C PRO A 68 -11.29 -9.50 -0.25
N SER A 69 -12.11 -9.00 -1.19
CA SER A 69 -13.33 -9.68 -1.62
C SER A 69 -13.05 -10.92 -2.47
N THR A 70 -11.98 -10.88 -3.28
CA THR A 70 -11.57 -11.98 -4.19
C THR A 70 -10.29 -12.69 -3.77
N LYS A 71 -9.61 -12.21 -2.71
CA LYS A 71 -8.30 -12.68 -2.24
C LYS A 71 -7.19 -12.55 -3.30
N GLN A 72 -7.39 -11.74 -4.33
CA GLN A 72 -6.40 -11.52 -5.37
C GLN A 72 -5.39 -10.46 -4.93
N LEU A 73 -4.12 -10.74 -5.18
CA LEU A 73 -3.00 -9.83 -4.96
C LEU A 73 -2.36 -9.47 -6.31
N LEU A 74 -2.35 -8.19 -6.63
CA LEU A 74 -1.63 -7.65 -7.78
C LEU A 74 -0.34 -6.98 -7.30
N ILE A 75 0.79 -7.40 -7.84
CA ILE A 75 2.10 -6.80 -7.58
C ILE A 75 2.49 -5.98 -8.80
N LEU A 76 2.68 -4.68 -8.62
CA LEU A 76 3.01 -3.78 -9.72
C LEU A 76 4.51 -3.82 -10.05
N PRO A 77 4.89 -3.40 -11.28
CA PRO A 77 6.29 -3.19 -11.63
C PRO A 77 6.98 -2.25 -10.62
N LYS A 78 8.29 -2.42 -10.45
CA LYS A 78 9.08 -1.52 -9.59
C LYS A 78 9.27 -0.17 -10.29
N VAL A 79 9.14 0.93 -9.56
CA VAL A 79 9.51 2.27 -10.05
C VAL A 79 11.02 2.32 -10.32
N LYS A 80 11.39 2.80 -11.52
CA LYS A 80 12.78 3.06 -11.89
C LYS A 80 13.10 4.52 -11.55
N ALA A 81 13.47 4.73 -10.29
CA ALA A 81 13.74 6.06 -9.79
C ALA A 81 15.05 6.64 -10.33
N ASP A 82 15.07 7.92 -10.69
CA ASP A 82 16.28 8.60 -11.17
C ASP A 82 17.05 9.26 -10.03
N ILE A 83 16.35 9.71 -8.98
CA ILE A 83 16.99 10.34 -7.82
C ILE A 83 17.91 9.36 -7.06
N ARG A 84 19.08 9.87 -6.66
CA ARG A 84 20.12 9.13 -5.93
C ARG A 84 20.45 9.84 -4.62
N ALA A 85 20.89 9.04 -3.65
CA ALA A 85 21.33 9.53 -2.36
C ALA A 85 22.82 9.86 -2.45
N GLU A 86 23.18 11.05 -1.97
CA GLU A 86 24.56 11.49 -1.82
C GLU A 86 25.13 11.07 -0.46
N PRO A 87 26.45 11.19 -0.23
CA PRO A 87 27.04 10.93 1.08
C PRO A 87 26.35 11.76 2.19
N GLY A 88 25.93 11.09 3.26
CA GLY A 88 25.16 11.70 4.35
C GLY A 88 23.64 11.78 4.12
N GLU A 89 23.14 11.25 2.99
CA GLU A 89 21.70 11.13 2.72
C GLU A 89 21.22 9.68 2.83
N ARG A 90 19.99 9.52 3.32
CA ARG A 90 19.29 8.24 3.41
C ARG A 90 18.06 8.24 2.52
N ARG A 91 17.91 7.17 1.73
CA ARG A 91 16.66 6.89 1.02
C ARG A 91 15.64 6.26 1.96
N HIS A 92 14.44 6.82 1.99
CA HIS A 92 13.31 6.31 2.75
C HIS A 92 12.53 5.24 1.98
N HIS A 93 11.69 4.49 2.68
CA HIS A 93 10.74 3.59 2.03
C HIS A 93 9.78 4.38 1.12
N ASN A 94 9.56 3.87 -0.09
CA ASN A 94 8.59 4.44 -1.01
C ASN A 94 7.21 4.45 -0.36
N ARG A 95 6.50 5.57 -0.48
CA ARG A 95 5.09 5.70 -0.05
C ARG A 95 4.19 5.57 -1.27
N TYR A 96 3.08 4.85 -1.15
CA TYR A 96 2.14 4.59 -2.24
C TYR A 96 0.73 4.98 -1.83
N TYR A 97 0.07 5.80 -2.63
CA TYR A 97 -1.26 6.31 -2.35
C TYR A 97 -2.17 6.00 -3.53
N THR A 98 -3.28 5.34 -3.27
CA THR A 98 -4.33 5.10 -4.26
C THR A 98 -5.30 6.27 -4.31
N GLY A 99 -5.72 6.65 -5.50
CA GLY A 99 -6.69 7.71 -5.73
C GLY A 99 -7.56 7.47 -6.95
N TYR A 100 -8.72 8.10 -6.96
CA TYR A 100 -9.58 8.19 -8.13
C TYR A 100 -9.39 9.57 -8.77
N ASP A 101 -9.11 9.59 -10.06
CA ASP A 101 -9.12 10.81 -10.86
C ASP A 101 -10.49 10.95 -11.53
N PRO A 102 -11.34 11.89 -11.07
CA PRO A 102 -12.66 12.11 -11.65
C PRO A 102 -12.62 12.78 -13.03
N VAL A 103 -11.51 13.43 -13.41
CA VAL A 103 -11.40 14.11 -14.70
C VAL A 103 -11.20 13.10 -15.82
N SER A 104 -10.36 12.09 -15.59
CA SER A 104 -10.07 11.04 -16.57
C SER A 104 -10.79 9.72 -16.29
N ASP A 105 -11.69 9.66 -15.30
CA ASP A 105 -12.39 8.46 -14.82
C ASP A 105 -11.46 7.24 -14.60
N GLN A 106 -10.34 7.46 -13.89
CA GLN A 106 -9.30 6.45 -13.73
C GLN A 106 -8.84 6.29 -12.29
N TYR A 107 -8.53 5.06 -11.91
CA TYR A 107 -7.81 4.78 -10.68
C TYR A 107 -6.31 4.87 -10.90
N LYS A 108 -5.63 5.57 -9.99
CA LYS A 108 -4.20 5.84 -10.07
C LYS A 108 -3.51 5.49 -8.75
N ILE A 109 -2.25 5.12 -8.84
CA ILE A 109 -1.35 5.01 -7.69
C ILE A 109 -0.28 6.07 -7.82
N PHE A 110 -0.20 6.92 -6.81
CA PHE A 110 0.85 7.89 -6.63
C PHE A 110 1.96 7.30 -5.76
N CYS A 111 3.19 7.30 -6.25
CA CYS A 111 4.37 6.91 -5.51
C CYS A 111 5.21 8.15 -5.18
N THR A 112 5.59 8.28 -3.92
CA THR A 112 6.58 9.26 -3.48
C THR A 112 7.84 8.54 -3.02
N ILE A 113 8.95 8.91 -3.63
CA ILE A 113 10.29 8.48 -3.24
C ILE A 113 10.96 9.66 -2.57
N VAL A 114 11.47 9.45 -1.36
CA VAL A 114 12.09 10.50 -0.55
C VAL A 114 13.51 10.11 -0.20
N ILE A 115 14.42 11.05 -0.33
CA ILE A 115 15.79 10.99 0.15
C ILE A 115 15.98 12.18 1.06
N SER A 116 16.56 11.97 2.24
CA SER A 116 16.90 13.09 3.11
C SER A 116 18.22 12.92 3.82
N SER A 117 18.87 14.02 4.16
CA SER A 117 19.91 14.03 5.18
C SER A 117 19.32 13.86 6.59
N ASP A 118 20.21 13.77 7.58
CA ASP A 118 19.83 13.82 8.99
C ASP A 118 18.96 15.05 9.29
N TRP A 119 17.99 14.85 10.18
CA TRP A 119 17.02 15.87 10.60
C TRP A 119 16.22 16.50 9.45
N LEU A 120 16.08 15.82 8.31
CA LEU A 120 15.33 16.29 7.13
C LEU A 120 15.84 17.61 6.54
N ARG A 121 17.08 18.03 6.83
CA ARG A 121 17.63 19.33 6.39
C ARG A 121 17.70 19.47 4.87
N ASN A 122 18.16 18.42 4.20
CA ASN A 122 18.13 18.32 2.75
C ASN A 122 17.09 17.27 2.38
N LEU A 123 16.03 17.66 1.68
CA LEU A 123 14.96 16.78 1.24
C LEU A 123 14.91 16.77 -0.29
N LYS A 124 15.06 15.59 -0.88
CA LYS A 124 14.85 15.35 -2.32
C LYS A 124 13.66 14.42 -2.47
N SER A 125 12.76 14.71 -3.40
CA SER A 125 11.63 13.85 -3.71
C SER A 125 11.50 13.61 -5.20
N GLU A 126 11.02 12.42 -5.54
CA GLU A 126 10.62 12.06 -6.89
C GLU A 126 9.24 11.42 -6.84
N HIS A 127 8.40 11.80 -7.80
CA HIS A 127 6.99 11.44 -7.83
C HIS A 127 6.67 10.66 -9.10
N TRP A 128 5.87 9.62 -8.94
CA TRP A 128 5.46 8.76 -10.05
C TRP A 128 3.99 8.41 -9.92
N VAL A 129 3.33 8.25 -11.07
CA VAL A 129 1.94 7.83 -11.17
C VAL A 129 1.85 6.56 -12.00
N PHE A 130 1.07 5.60 -11.51
CA PHE A 130 0.67 4.40 -12.25
C PHE A 130 -0.83 4.46 -12.50
N VAL A 131 -1.26 4.34 -13.75
CA VAL A 131 -2.68 4.21 -14.09
C VAL A 131 -3.07 2.73 -14.01
N LEU A 132 -4.13 2.42 -13.27
CA LEU A 132 -4.61 1.04 -13.08
C LEU A 132 -5.46 0.58 -14.25
N GLU A 133 -4.78 0.20 -15.32
CA GLU A 133 -5.37 -0.35 -16.54
C GLU A 133 -4.53 -1.51 -17.09
N ALA A 134 -5.08 -2.26 -18.05
CA ALA A 134 -4.35 -3.33 -18.71
C ALA A 134 -3.11 -2.77 -19.42
N GLY A 135 -1.92 -3.29 -19.08
CA GLY A 135 -0.66 -2.78 -19.62
C GLY A 135 -0.17 -1.46 -19.01
N GLY A 136 -0.77 -1.00 -17.91
CA GLY A 136 -0.35 0.22 -17.21
C GLY A 136 1.14 0.25 -16.86
N SER A 137 1.71 1.46 -16.81
CA SER A 137 3.11 1.70 -16.53
C SER A 137 3.30 2.93 -15.63
N TRP A 138 4.46 2.97 -14.96
CA TRP A 138 4.85 4.12 -14.15
C TRP A 138 5.26 5.29 -15.05
N LYS A 139 4.67 6.46 -14.80
CA LYS A 139 5.03 7.73 -15.43
C LYS A 139 5.54 8.68 -14.36
N LYS A 140 6.68 9.31 -14.62
CA LYS A 140 7.23 10.34 -13.74
C LYS A 140 6.37 11.60 -13.84
N VAL A 141 6.19 12.30 -12.72
CA VAL A 141 5.45 13.57 -12.64
C VAL A 141 6.38 14.67 -12.15
#